data_AF-A0A4R4JWP6-F1
#
_entry.id   AF-A0A4R4JWP6-F1
#
_cell.length_a   1.000
_cell.length_b   1.000
_cell.length_c   1.000
_cell.angle_alpha   90.00
_cell.angle_beta   90.00
_cell.angle_gamma   90.00
#
_symmetry.space_group_name_H-M   'P 1'
#
loop_
_entity.id
_entity.type
_entity.pdbx_description
1 polymer ?
#
loop_
_entity_poly.entity_id
_entity_poly.type
_entity_poly.pdbx_seq_one_letter_code
_entity_poly.pdbx_strand_id
1 'polypeptide(L)'
;MVSTTLEQLTASVLQTEEDMRFANQLARTAGERVQASASSMQSSASVLDDLNLYMQRLDQVFDELGSQSMRIGAIVGSIQDISRQTNLLALNAAIEAARAGSHGRGFAVVADEVRNLSRQAAESSAQIRQIATGLEQSAEHARQGLQQLSGSTRLGLEKAQVALHSMGELQSGAVARVEVVERIMGRLAGLHELALQAKRMVA
;
A
#
# COMPACT_ATOMS: atom_id res chain seq x y z
N MET A 1 -60.54 34.06 23.49
CA MET A 1 -59.15 33.84 23.97
C MET A 1 -58.78 32.36 24.06
N VAL A 2 -59.55 31.51 24.74
CA VAL A 2 -59.25 30.06 24.85
C VAL A 2 -59.24 29.32 23.49
N SER A 3 -60.20 29.63 22.60
CA SER A 3 -60.21 29.02 21.25
C SER A 3 -58.98 29.39 20.41
N THR A 4 -58.55 30.66 20.44
CA THR A 4 -57.40 31.17 19.68
C THR A 4 -56.08 30.55 20.16
N THR A 5 -55.92 30.38 21.47
CA THR A 5 -54.73 29.73 22.04
C THR A 5 -54.68 28.24 21.72
N LEU A 6 -55.83 27.56 21.64
CA LEU A 6 -55.92 26.16 21.21
C LEU A 6 -55.58 25.96 19.72
N GLU A 7 -55.97 26.91 18.87
CA GLU A 7 -55.62 26.91 17.45
C GLU A 7 -54.13 27.11 17.23
N GLN A 8 -53.52 28.05 17.96
CA GLN A 8 -52.08 28.25 17.97
C GLN A 8 -51.32 27.01 18.47
N LEU A 9 -51.81 26.34 19.53
CA LEU A 9 -51.24 25.09 20.02
C LEU A 9 -51.31 23.98 18.96
N THR A 10 -52.47 23.81 18.32
CA THR A 10 -52.65 22.78 17.28
C THR A 10 -51.70 23.02 16.11
N ALA A 11 -51.57 24.28 15.66
CA ALA A 11 -50.64 24.66 14.61
C ALA A 11 -49.18 24.37 15.01
N SER A 12 -48.79 24.70 16.24
CA SER A 12 -47.44 24.44 16.75
C SER A 12 -47.12 22.95 16.87
N VAL A 13 -48.09 22.12 17.28
CA VAL A 13 -47.95 20.65 17.32
C VAL A 13 -47.73 20.11 15.91
N LEU A 14 -48.55 20.52 14.93
CA LEU A 14 -48.40 20.09 13.54
C LEU A 14 -47.04 20.49 12.94
N GLN A 15 -46.58 21.71 13.22
CA GLN A 15 -45.27 22.16 12.77
C GLN A 15 -44.13 21.35 13.42
N THR A 16 -44.24 21.05 14.72
CA THR A 16 -43.24 20.22 15.42
C THR A 16 -43.25 18.78 14.90
N GLU A 17 -44.42 18.24 14.50
CA GLU A 17 -44.50 16.93 13.86
C GLU A 17 -43.78 16.90 12.51
N GLU A 18 -43.92 17.96 11.70
CA GLU A 18 -43.21 18.09 10.43
C GLU A 18 -41.69 18.15 10.64
N ASP A 19 -41.23 18.98 11.58
CA ASP A 19 -39.81 19.08 11.96
C ASP A 19 -39.26 17.73 12.44
N MET A 20 -40.04 16.98 13.23
CA MET A 20 -39.66 15.65 13.72
C MET A 20 -39.61 14.61 12.59
N ARG A 21 -40.56 14.63 11.64
CA ARG A 21 -40.50 13.75 10.46
C ARG A 21 -39.23 14.03 9.65
N PHE A 22 -38.91 15.30 9.43
CA PHE A 22 -37.68 15.70 8.74
C PHE A 22 -36.42 15.25 9.51
N ALA A 23 -36.40 15.43 10.83
CA ALA A 23 -35.31 14.96 11.69
C ALA A 23 -35.13 13.42 11.64
N ASN A 24 -36.22 12.65 11.59
CA ASN A 24 -36.17 11.19 11.43
C ASN A 24 -35.52 10.80 10.10
N GLN A 25 -35.99 11.42 9.01
CA GLN A 25 -35.45 11.15 7.68
C GLN A 25 -33.96 11.49 7.61
N LEU A 26 -33.53 12.61 8.21
CA LEU A 26 -32.14 13.01 8.27
C LEU A 26 -31.30 12.00 9.07
N ALA A 27 -31.79 11.53 10.23
CA ALA A 27 -31.10 10.54 11.05
C ALA A 27 -30.95 9.19 10.33
N ARG A 28 -32.01 8.71 9.66
CA ARG A 28 -31.96 7.47 8.85
C ARG A 28 -30.95 7.57 7.71
N THR A 29 -31.03 8.65 6.94
CA THR A 29 -30.10 8.90 5.81
C THR A 29 -28.66 9.02 6.29
N ALA A 30 -28.43 9.66 7.44
CA ALA A 30 -27.11 9.73 8.05
C ALA A 30 -26.59 8.34 8.44
N GLY A 31 -27.43 7.50 9.05
CA GLY A 31 -27.09 6.11 9.38
C GLY A 31 -26.69 5.29 8.15
N GLU A 32 -27.47 5.39 7.06
CA GLU A 32 -27.16 4.72 5.78
C GLU A 32 -25.81 5.18 5.19
N ARG A 33 -25.55 6.49 5.20
CA ARG A 33 -24.28 7.05 4.70
C ARG A 33 -23.08 6.63 5.53
N VAL A 34 -23.24 6.57 6.85
CA VAL A 34 -22.20 6.10 7.78
C VAL A 34 -21.92 4.62 7.52
N GLN A 35 -22.96 3.79 7.35
CA GLN A 35 -22.79 2.37 7.03
C GLN A 35 -22.07 2.15 5.69
N ALA A 36 -22.43 2.90 4.65
CA ALA A 36 -21.74 2.84 3.36
C ALA A 36 -20.27 3.27 3.48
N SER A 37 -20.01 4.31 4.27
CA SER A 37 -18.65 4.80 4.53
C SER A 37 -17.82 3.79 5.32
N ALA A 38 -18.42 3.11 6.30
CA ALA A 38 -17.78 2.03 7.07
C ALA A 38 -17.42 0.85 6.16
N SER A 39 -18.32 0.45 5.26
CA SER A 39 -18.02 -0.60 4.28
C SER A 39 -16.86 -0.22 3.36
N SER A 40 -16.82 1.03 2.88
CA SER A 40 -15.74 1.52 2.02
C SER A 40 -14.39 1.56 2.77
N MET A 41 -14.41 1.98 4.04
CA MET A 41 -13.23 2.00 4.89
C MET A 41 -12.72 0.58 5.21
N GLN A 42 -13.63 -0.38 5.44
CA GLN A 42 -13.27 -1.78 5.64
C GLN A 42 -12.59 -2.37 4.39
N SER A 43 -13.13 -2.08 3.19
CA SER A 43 -12.48 -2.47 1.94
C SER A 43 -11.10 -1.84 1.78
N SER A 44 -10.96 -0.56 2.15
CA SER A 44 -9.66 0.14 2.12
C SER A 44 -8.64 -0.51 3.06
N ALA A 45 -9.07 -0.88 4.28
CA ALA A 45 -8.23 -1.59 5.23
C ALA A 45 -7.78 -2.96 4.70
N SER A 46 -8.67 -3.71 4.04
CA SER A 46 -8.33 -5.00 3.40
C SER A 46 -7.28 -4.82 2.31
N VAL A 47 -7.42 -3.82 1.45
CA VAL A 47 -6.44 -3.53 0.38
C VAL A 47 -5.09 -3.16 0.96
N LEU A 48 -5.05 -2.43 2.08
CA LEU A 48 -3.80 -2.08 2.76
C LEU A 48 -3.12 -3.30 3.39
N ASP A 49 -3.89 -4.26 3.92
CA ASP A 49 -3.36 -5.51 4.46
C ASP A 49 -2.77 -6.39 3.34
N ASP A 50 -3.48 -6.53 2.22
CA ASP A 50 -2.97 -7.23 1.03
C ASP A 50 -1.68 -6.58 0.53
N LEU A 51 -1.65 -5.26 0.46
CA LEU A 51 -0.48 -4.49 0.03
C LEU A 51 0.71 -4.70 0.97
N ASN A 52 0.48 -4.83 2.28
CA ASN A 52 1.52 -5.19 3.24
C ASN A 52 2.09 -6.60 2.98
N LEU A 53 1.24 -7.59 2.69
CA LEU A 53 1.68 -8.93 2.31
C LEU A 53 2.49 -8.93 0.99
N TYR A 54 2.07 -8.15 0.01
CA TYR A 54 2.82 -7.98 -1.25
C TYR A 54 4.21 -7.37 -1.01
N MET A 55 4.33 -6.38 -0.13
CA MET A 55 5.63 -5.81 0.21
C MET A 55 6.57 -6.81 0.87
N GLN A 56 6.07 -7.66 1.78
CA GLN A 56 6.88 -8.72 2.38
C GLN A 56 7.43 -9.69 1.35
N ARG A 57 6.63 -10.03 0.32
CA ARG A 57 7.09 -10.86 -0.80
C ARG A 57 8.14 -10.15 -1.65
N LEU A 58 7.98 -8.84 -1.88
CA LEU A 58 8.97 -8.06 -2.64
C LEU A 58 10.31 -7.96 -1.88
N ASP A 59 10.28 -7.85 -0.55
CA ASP A 59 11.50 -7.86 0.27
C ASP A 59 12.30 -9.16 0.07
N GLN A 60 11.61 -10.32 0.04
CA GLN A 60 12.23 -11.61 -0.27
C GLN A 60 12.85 -11.67 -1.67
N VAL A 61 12.15 -11.13 -2.68
CA VAL A 61 12.68 -11.07 -4.06
C VAL A 61 13.95 -10.23 -4.12
N PHE A 62 14.02 -9.12 -3.40
CA PHE A 62 15.22 -8.29 -3.36
C PHE A 62 16.36 -8.95 -2.58
N ASP A 63 16.07 -9.72 -1.53
CA ASP A 63 17.06 -10.55 -0.85
C ASP A 63 17.66 -11.62 -1.77
N GLU A 64 16.82 -12.31 -2.53
CA GLU A 64 17.26 -13.28 -3.52
C GLU A 64 18.12 -12.62 -4.61
N LEU A 65 17.72 -11.44 -5.10
CA LEU A 65 18.48 -10.69 -6.09
C LEU A 65 19.85 -10.25 -5.57
N GLY A 66 19.93 -9.80 -4.31
CA GLY A 66 21.20 -9.46 -3.65
C GLY A 66 22.12 -10.69 -3.55
N SER A 67 21.57 -11.82 -3.10
CA SER A 67 22.30 -13.09 -3.02
C SER A 67 22.80 -13.59 -4.39
N GLN A 68 21.97 -13.48 -5.43
CA GLN A 68 22.36 -13.80 -6.79
C GLN A 68 23.48 -12.88 -7.31
N SER A 69 23.41 -11.59 -7.01
CA SER A 69 24.43 -10.61 -7.40
C SER A 69 25.77 -10.90 -6.74
N MET A 70 25.77 -11.25 -5.44
CA MET A 70 26.99 -11.70 -4.74
C MET A 70 27.60 -12.96 -5.37
N ARG A 71 26.76 -13.95 -5.71
CA ARG A 71 27.22 -15.18 -6.39
C ARG A 71 27.84 -14.88 -7.75
N ILE A 72 27.23 -13.99 -8.53
CA ILE A 72 27.80 -13.53 -9.80
C ILE A 72 29.16 -12.88 -9.54
N GLY A 73 29.28 -12.03 -8.53
CA GLY A 73 30.54 -11.39 -8.15
C GLY A 73 31.67 -12.38 -7.83
N ALA A 74 31.35 -13.50 -7.19
CA ALA A 74 32.30 -14.58 -6.88
C ALA A 74 32.74 -15.36 -8.13
N ILE A 75 31.78 -15.73 -9.00
CA ILE A 75 32.06 -16.40 -10.28
C ILE A 75 32.95 -15.52 -11.16
N VAL A 76 32.60 -14.24 -11.28
CA VAL A 76 33.38 -13.25 -12.03
C VAL A 76 34.79 -13.09 -11.47
N GLY A 77 34.96 -13.16 -10.14
CA GLY A 77 36.29 -13.19 -9.51
C GLY A 77 37.12 -14.38 -9.97
N SER A 78 36.52 -15.56 -9.98
CA SER A 78 37.17 -16.79 -10.45
C SER A 78 37.56 -16.69 -11.93
N ILE A 79 36.70 -16.12 -12.79
CA ILE A 79 37.02 -15.91 -14.21
C ILE A 79 38.20 -14.94 -14.37
N GLN A 80 38.22 -13.84 -13.61
CA GLN A 80 39.33 -12.88 -13.64
C GLN A 80 40.66 -13.53 -13.22
N ASP A 81 40.64 -14.40 -12.22
CA ASP A 81 41.82 -15.15 -11.80
C ASP A 81 42.28 -16.15 -12.89
N ILE A 82 41.36 -16.89 -13.50
CA ILE A 82 41.64 -17.80 -14.62
C ILE A 82 42.22 -17.02 -15.81
N SER A 83 41.61 -15.91 -16.22
CA SER A 83 42.11 -15.06 -17.29
C SER A 83 43.52 -14.54 -17.01
N ARG A 84 43.82 -14.17 -15.75
CA ARG A 84 45.15 -13.71 -15.34
C ARG A 84 46.18 -14.84 -15.44
N GLN A 85 45.84 -16.04 -14.96
CA GLN A 85 46.70 -17.22 -15.04
C GLN A 85 46.95 -17.64 -16.48
N THR A 86 45.91 -17.69 -17.31
CA THR A 86 46.02 -18.04 -18.74
C THR A 86 46.88 -17.02 -19.48
N ASN A 87 46.74 -15.72 -19.18
CA ASN A 87 47.60 -14.69 -19.75
C ASN A 87 49.08 -14.88 -19.35
N LEU A 88 49.36 -15.26 -18.10
CA LEU A 88 50.73 -15.56 -17.65
C LEU A 88 51.30 -16.82 -18.31
N LEU A 89 50.49 -17.88 -18.45
CA LEU A 89 50.89 -19.11 -19.15
C LEU A 89 51.19 -18.83 -20.63
N ALA A 90 50.35 -18.04 -21.29
CA ALA A 90 50.54 -17.64 -22.68
C ALA A 90 51.78 -16.74 -22.86
N LEU A 91 52.07 -15.85 -21.91
CA LEU A 91 53.32 -15.09 -21.88
C LEU A 91 54.54 -16.01 -21.81
N ASN A 92 54.52 -17.01 -20.91
CA ASN A 92 55.62 -17.98 -20.79
C ASN A 92 55.79 -18.79 -22.08
N ALA A 93 54.69 -19.19 -22.72
CA ALA A 93 54.72 -19.90 -24.00
C ALA A 93 55.29 -19.03 -25.13
N ALA A 94 54.96 -17.73 -25.17
CA ALA A 94 55.51 -16.80 -26.15
C ALA A 94 57.04 -16.62 -25.97
N ILE A 95 57.51 -16.55 -24.73
CA ILE A 95 58.95 -16.47 -24.41
C ILE A 95 59.68 -17.74 -24.89
N GLU A 96 59.13 -18.92 -24.60
CA GLU A 96 59.77 -20.18 -25.01
C GLU A 96 59.72 -20.38 -26.54
N ALA A 97 58.64 -19.95 -27.19
CA ALA A 97 58.53 -19.93 -28.64
C ALA A 97 59.59 -19.03 -29.30
N ALA A 98 59.84 -17.84 -28.71
CA ALA A 98 60.92 -16.96 -29.17
C ALA A 98 62.30 -17.61 -28.99
N ARG A 99 62.50 -18.34 -27.89
CA ARG A 99 63.74 -19.06 -27.58
C ARG A 99 64.03 -20.21 -28.57
N ALA A 100 63.00 -20.88 -29.06
CA ALA A 100 63.10 -21.93 -30.08
C ALA A 100 63.38 -21.39 -31.50
N GLY A 101 63.41 -20.07 -31.69
CA GLY A 101 63.77 -19.43 -32.96
C GLY A 101 62.82 -19.79 -34.10
N SER A 102 63.35 -20.32 -35.20
CA SER A 102 62.56 -20.67 -36.39
C SER A 102 61.53 -21.77 -36.13
N HIS A 103 61.82 -22.72 -35.22
CA HIS A 103 60.94 -23.84 -34.90
C HIS A 103 59.74 -23.42 -34.03
N GLY A 104 59.83 -22.28 -33.35
CA GLY A 104 58.79 -21.77 -32.44
C GLY A 104 57.77 -20.82 -33.07
N ARG A 105 57.91 -20.42 -34.35
CA ARG A 105 57.06 -19.38 -34.96
C ARG A 105 55.56 -19.69 -34.89
N GLY A 106 55.16 -20.93 -35.15
CA GLY A 106 53.75 -21.34 -35.06
C GLY A 106 53.20 -21.26 -33.63
N PHE A 107 54.02 -21.66 -32.64
CA PHE A 107 53.66 -21.55 -31.22
C PHE A 107 53.58 -20.10 -30.74
N ALA A 108 54.43 -19.21 -31.27
CA ALA A 108 54.38 -17.78 -30.94
C ALA A 108 53.03 -17.14 -31.33
N VAL A 109 52.53 -17.45 -32.53
CA VAL A 109 51.23 -16.95 -32.99
C VAL A 109 50.09 -17.44 -32.10
N VAL A 110 50.11 -18.72 -31.72
CA VAL A 110 49.09 -19.29 -30.82
C VAL A 110 49.18 -18.65 -29.43
N ALA A 111 50.38 -18.44 -28.90
CA ALA A 111 50.58 -17.82 -27.60
C ALA A 111 50.06 -16.37 -27.55
N ASP A 112 50.28 -15.58 -28.60
CA ASP A 112 49.75 -14.23 -28.71
C ASP A 112 48.22 -14.21 -28.81
N GLU A 113 47.61 -15.14 -29.54
CA GLU A 113 46.15 -15.26 -29.62
C GLU A 113 45.53 -15.63 -28.26
N VAL A 114 46.15 -16.57 -27.53
CA VAL A 114 45.70 -16.94 -26.18
C VAL A 114 45.84 -15.76 -25.20
N ARG A 115 46.88 -14.93 -25.31
CA ARG A 115 46.98 -13.68 -24.52
C ARG A 115 45.85 -12.72 -24.85
N ASN A 116 45.55 -12.51 -26.13
CA ASN A 116 44.47 -11.62 -26.54
C ASN A 116 43.12 -12.09 -26.01
N LEU A 117 42.79 -13.38 -26.14
CA LEU A 117 41.56 -13.98 -25.61
C LEU A 117 41.49 -13.86 -24.09
N SER A 118 42.60 -14.08 -23.39
CA SER A 118 42.68 -13.95 -21.93
C SER A 118 42.40 -12.53 -21.45
N ARG A 119 42.94 -11.52 -22.16
CA ARG A 119 42.67 -10.10 -21.87
C ARG A 119 41.21 -9.73 -22.14
N GLN A 120 40.66 -10.14 -23.28
CA GLN A 120 39.24 -9.91 -23.60
C GLN A 120 38.32 -10.55 -22.54
N ALA A 121 38.60 -11.77 -22.11
CA ALA A 121 37.84 -12.43 -21.05
C ALA A 121 37.90 -11.66 -19.71
N ALA A 122 39.07 -11.09 -19.35
CA ALA A 122 39.21 -10.27 -18.17
C ALA A 122 38.41 -8.95 -18.25
N GLU A 123 38.41 -8.30 -19.42
CA GLU A 123 37.63 -7.09 -19.70
C GLU A 123 36.12 -7.35 -19.62
N SER A 124 35.63 -8.38 -20.31
CA SER A 124 34.22 -8.79 -20.24
C SER A 124 33.80 -9.14 -18.81
N SER A 125 34.66 -9.84 -18.07
CA SER A 125 34.41 -10.16 -16.66
C SER A 125 34.31 -8.90 -15.80
N ALA A 126 35.14 -7.89 -16.04
CA ALA A 126 35.06 -6.62 -15.33
C ALA A 126 33.73 -5.89 -15.61
N GLN A 127 33.24 -5.92 -16.85
CA GLN A 127 31.93 -5.36 -17.21
C GLN A 127 30.78 -6.10 -16.50
N ILE A 128 30.82 -7.43 -16.47
CA ILE A 128 29.82 -8.23 -15.74
C ILE A 128 29.84 -7.89 -14.25
N ARG A 129 31.02 -7.68 -13.65
CA ARG A 129 31.13 -7.24 -12.24
C ARG A 129 30.40 -5.92 -12.02
N GLN A 130 30.61 -4.94 -12.90
CA GLN A 130 29.95 -3.63 -12.79
C GLN A 130 28.43 -3.76 -12.85
N ILE A 131 27.92 -4.59 -13.76
CA ILE A 131 26.48 -4.87 -13.86
C ILE A 131 25.95 -5.52 -12.57
N ALA A 132 26.65 -6.53 -12.04
CA ALA A 132 26.25 -7.22 -10.81
C ALA A 132 26.21 -6.26 -9.60
N THR A 133 27.21 -5.39 -9.44
CA THR A 133 27.21 -4.36 -8.39
C THR A 133 26.10 -3.34 -8.60
N GLY A 134 25.80 -2.96 -9.85
CA GLY A 134 24.68 -2.07 -10.15
C GLY A 134 23.31 -2.68 -9.80
N LEU A 135 23.14 -3.99 -10.02
CA LEU A 135 21.94 -4.72 -9.62
C LEU A 135 21.78 -4.78 -8.10
N GLU A 136 22.86 -5.06 -7.37
CA GLU A 136 22.87 -5.05 -5.90
C GLU A 136 22.47 -3.69 -5.34
N GLN A 137 23.07 -2.60 -5.85
CA GLN A 137 22.71 -1.24 -5.44
C GLN A 137 21.26 -0.89 -5.75
N SER A 138 20.76 -1.29 -6.93
CA SER A 138 19.37 -1.04 -7.33
C SER A 138 18.38 -1.80 -6.44
N ALA A 139 18.72 -3.04 -6.06
CA ALA A 139 17.93 -3.85 -5.14
C ALA A 139 17.85 -3.19 -3.76
N GLU A 140 18.98 -2.72 -3.22
CA GLU A 140 19.02 -2.02 -1.93
C GLU A 140 18.21 -0.71 -1.97
N HIS A 141 18.32 0.06 -3.05
CA HIS A 141 17.56 1.29 -3.20
C HIS A 141 16.05 1.02 -3.27
N ALA A 142 15.64 -0.07 -3.92
CA ALA A 142 14.26 -0.51 -3.96
C ALA A 142 13.74 -0.98 -2.59
N ARG A 143 14.58 -1.68 -1.80
CA ARG A 143 14.26 -2.07 -0.41
C ARG A 143 13.98 -0.87 0.48
N GLN A 144 14.77 0.19 0.37
CA GLN A 144 14.53 1.43 1.13
C GLN A 144 13.17 2.05 0.77
N GLY A 145 12.80 2.04 -0.51
CA GLY A 145 11.48 2.44 -0.97
C GLY A 145 10.35 1.59 -0.39
N LEU A 146 10.53 0.25 -0.34
CA LEU A 146 9.57 -0.65 0.29
C LEU A 146 9.40 -0.40 1.79
N GLN A 147 10.48 -0.09 2.51
CA GLN A 147 10.39 0.23 3.95
C GLN A 147 9.56 1.49 4.20
N GLN A 148 9.75 2.53 3.39
CA GLN A 148 8.94 3.75 3.46
C GLN A 148 7.48 3.48 3.12
N LEU A 149 7.23 2.65 2.10
CA LEU A 149 5.89 2.27 1.69
C LEU A 149 5.19 1.44 2.79
N SER A 150 5.90 0.50 3.41
CA SER A 150 5.40 -0.30 4.53
C SER A 150 4.99 0.57 5.72
N GLY A 151 5.82 1.57 6.06
CA GLY A 151 5.48 2.57 7.09
C GLY A 151 4.21 3.36 6.76
N SER A 152 4.08 3.80 5.50
CA SER A 152 2.91 4.54 5.02
C SER A 152 1.64 3.70 5.04
N THR A 153 1.73 2.43 4.66
CA THR A 153 0.62 1.46 4.67
C THR A 153 0.16 1.16 6.09
N ARG A 154 1.09 0.95 7.02
CA ARG A 154 0.76 0.77 8.45
C ARG A 154 0.01 1.98 9.01
N LEU A 155 0.47 3.20 8.70
CA LEU A 155 -0.22 4.43 9.09
C LEU A 155 -1.61 4.53 8.44
N GLY A 156 -1.74 4.12 7.17
CA GLY A 156 -3.02 4.05 6.48
C GLY A 156 -4.00 3.11 7.18
N LEU A 157 -3.52 1.93 7.62
CA LEU A 157 -4.33 0.94 8.32
C LEU A 157 -4.79 1.45 9.69
N GLU A 158 -3.91 2.10 10.44
CA GLU A 158 -4.24 2.74 11.71
C GLU A 158 -5.33 3.81 11.52
N LYS A 159 -5.19 4.68 10.51
CA LYS A 159 -6.19 5.69 10.18
C LYS A 159 -7.53 5.07 9.77
N ALA A 160 -7.50 3.97 9.02
CA ALA A 160 -8.71 3.25 8.64
C ALA A 160 -9.43 2.67 9.86
N GLN A 161 -8.70 2.11 10.82
CA GLN A 161 -9.26 1.60 12.08
C GLN A 161 -9.89 2.71 12.92
N VAL A 162 -9.21 3.86 13.06
CA VAL A 162 -9.76 5.02 13.76
C VAL A 162 -11.05 5.51 13.07
N ALA A 163 -11.05 5.59 11.74
CA ALA A 163 -12.24 6.00 10.99
C ALA A 163 -13.40 5.02 11.17
N LEU A 164 -13.15 3.71 11.15
CA LEU A 164 -14.16 2.68 11.42
C LEU A 164 -14.74 2.82 12.83
N HIS A 165 -13.91 3.10 13.82
CA HIS A 165 -14.37 3.34 15.19
C HIS A 165 -15.31 4.55 15.28
N SER A 166 -14.89 5.70 14.73
CA SER A 166 -15.73 6.90 14.69
C SER A 166 -17.03 6.70 13.91
N MET A 167 -17.01 5.88 12.84
CA MET A 167 -18.23 5.52 12.11
C MET A 167 -19.18 4.68 12.97
N GLY A 168 -18.66 3.76 13.81
CA GLY A 168 -19.48 3.01 14.77
C GLY A 168 -20.17 3.92 15.80
N GLU A 169 -19.46 4.93 16.30
CA GLU A 169 -20.04 5.95 17.18
C GLU A 169 -21.13 6.77 16.48
N LEU A 170 -20.89 7.19 15.23
CA LEU A 170 -21.86 7.94 14.43
C LEU A 170 -23.11 7.10 14.12
N GLN A 171 -22.96 5.80 13.85
CA GLN A 171 -24.07 4.89 13.62
C GLN A 171 -24.93 4.74 14.88
N SER A 172 -24.29 4.55 16.04
CA SER A 172 -24.98 4.49 17.32
C SER A 172 -25.73 5.80 17.62
N GLY A 173 -25.11 6.94 17.31
CA GLY A 173 -25.74 8.26 17.43
C GLY A 173 -26.94 8.45 16.49
N ALA A 174 -26.89 7.92 15.26
CA ALA A 174 -28.01 7.96 14.33
C ALA A 174 -29.21 7.13 14.83
N VAL A 175 -28.95 5.93 15.35
CA VAL A 175 -29.98 5.06 15.96
C VAL A 175 -30.63 5.76 17.15
N ALA A 176 -29.83 6.30 18.07
CA ALA A 176 -30.35 7.03 19.23
C ALA A 176 -31.22 8.24 18.84
N ARG A 177 -30.88 8.95 17.75
CA ARG A 177 -31.70 10.05 17.23
C ARG A 177 -33.05 9.57 16.71
N VAL A 178 -33.10 8.44 16.01
CA VAL A 178 -34.38 7.86 15.54
C VAL A 178 -35.27 7.53 16.73
N GLU A 179 -34.74 6.89 17.77
CA GLU A 179 -35.48 6.59 19.01
C GLU A 179 -36.02 7.85 19.70
N VAL A 180 -35.19 8.90 19.79
CA VAL A 180 -35.61 10.19 20.36
C VAL A 180 -36.77 10.80 19.57
N VAL A 181 -36.69 10.77 18.24
CA VAL A 181 -37.72 11.31 17.36
C VAL A 181 -39.02 10.51 17.48
N GLU A 182 -38.96 9.18 17.48
CA GLU A 182 -40.14 8.32 17.65
C GLU A 182 -40.84 8.59 18.99
N ARG A 183 -40.06 8.78 20.06
CA ARG A 183 -40.60 9.16 21.38
C ARG A 183 -41.27 10.53 21.38
N ILE A 184 -40.71 11.52 20.67
CA ILE A 184 -41.32 12.86 20.59
C ILE A 184 -42.58 12.82 19.73
N MET A 185 -42.57 12.12 18.59
CA MET A 185 -43.76 11.92 17.76
C MET A 185 -44.90 11.27 18.55
N GLY A 186 -44.61 10.26 19.38
CA GLY A 186 -45.62 9.66 20.26
C GLY A 186 -46.22 10.64 21.27
N ARG A 187 -45.41 11.55 21.82
CA ARG A 187 -45.89 12.63 22.71
C ARG A 187 -46.72 13.67 21.98
N LEU A 188 -46.32 14.06 20.77
CA LEU A 188 -47.05 15.03 19.94
C LEU A 188 -48.43 14.50 19.55
N ALA A 189 -48.54 13.22 19.19
CA ALA A 189 -49.82 12.59 18.89
C ALA A 189 -50.80 12.69 20.08
N GLY A 190 -50.31 12.43 21.31
CA GLY A 190 -51.11 12.60 22.52
C GLY A 190 -51.51 14.06 22.79
N LEU A 191 -50.61 15.02 22.58
CA LEU A 191 -50.93 16.45 22.69
C LEU A 191 -51.95 16.92 21.65
N HIS A 192 -51.85 16.42 20.43
CA HIS A 192 -52.79 16.72 19.35
C HIS A 192 -54.20 16.24 19.71
N GLU A 193 -54.31 15.02 20.24
CA GLU A 193 -55.59 14.45 20.68
C GLU A 193 -56.21 15.25 21.84
N LEU A 194 -55.41 15.60 22.85
CA LEU A 194 -55.85 16.45 23.97
C LEU A 194 -56.30 17.84 23.51
N ALA A 195 -55.58 18.45 22.56
CA ALA A 195 -55.98 19.74 21.98
C ALA A 195 -57.32 19.64 21.24
N LEU A 196 -57.54 18.58 20.45
CA LEU A 196 -58.81 18.36 19.78
C LEU A 196 -59.98 18.13 20.76
N GLN A 197 -59.75 17.35 21.83
CA GLN A 197 -60.75 17.15 22.88
C GLN A 197 -61.10 18.46 23.60
N ALA A 198 -60.09 19.24 23.99
CA ALA A 198 -60.30 20.54 24.61
C ALA A 198 -61.04 21.52 23.68
N LYS A 199 -60.79 21.47 22.35
CA LYS A 199 -61.51 22.30 21.38
C LYS A 199 -63.00 21.96 21.36
N ARG A 200 -63.33 20.66 21.42
CA ARG A 200 -64.72 20.17 21.46
C ARG A 200 -65.45 20.52 22.75
N MET A 201 -64.74 20.70 23.87
CA MET A 201 -65.34 21.05 25.16
C MET A 201 -65.63 22.57 25.30
N VAL A 202 -64.92 23.40 24.53
CA VAL A 202 -65.01 24.87 24.60
C VAL A 202 -65.87 25.46 23.46
N ALA A 203 -66.20 24.65 22.45
CA ALA A 203 -67.14 24.97 21.37
C ALA A 203 -68.58 24.63 21.76
#